data_AF-A0A9E6D3R3-F1
#
_entry.id   AF-A0A9E6D3R3-F1
#
_cell.length_a   1.000
_cell.length_b   1.000
_cell.length_c   1.000
_cell.angle_alpha   90.00
_cell.angle_beta   90.00
_cell.angle_gamma   90.00
#
_symmetry.space_group_name_H-M   'P 1'
#
loop_
_entity.id
_entity.type
_entity.pdbx_description
1 polymer ?
#
loop_
_entity_poly.entity_id
_entity_poly.type
_entity_poly.pdbx_seq_one_letter_code
_entity_poly.pdbx_strand_id
1 'polypeptide(L)' 'MDVKEFERLNYLSEKSLNDNANLREMKEFEQLHSKWNESEEFNLFVPFS' A
#
# COMPACT_ATOMS: atom_id res chain seq x y z
N MET A 1 4.86 -6.93 3.88
CA MET A 1 3.40 -6.70 3.82
C MET A 1 2.72 -8.07 3.86
N ASP A 2 1.59 -8.24 4.54
CA ASP A 2 0.79 -9.48 4.44
C ASP A 2 -0.45 -9.33 3.53
N VAL A 3 -1.15 -10.42 3.25
CA VAL A 3 -2.33 -10.43 2.35
C VAL A 3 -3.45 -9.51 2.84
N LYS A 4 -3.70 -9.45 4.16
CA LYS A 4 -4.77 -8.60 4.72
C LYS A 4 -4.39 -7.13 4.60
N GLU A 5 -3.13 -6.81 4.85
CA GLU A 5 -2.59 -5.46 4.67
C GLU A 5 -2.64 -5.03 3.21
N PHE A 6 -2.38 -5.93 2.27
CA PHE A 6 -2.50 -5.68 0.83
C PHE A 6 -3.96 -5.45 0.40
N GLU A 7 -4.89 -6.30 0.83
CA GLU A 7 -6.34 -6.11 0.59
C GLU A 7 -6.83 -4.78 1.17
N ARG A 8 -6.33 -4.41 2.36
CA ARG A 8 -6.65 -3.14 3.00
C ARG A 8 -6.11 -1.96 2.20
N LEU A 9 -4.88 -2.05 1.69
CA LEU A 9 -4.29 -1.03 0.82
C LEU A 9 -5.12 -0.85 -0.46
N ASN A 10 -5.58 -1.94 -1.09
CA ASN A 10 -6.44 -1.87 -2.27
C ASN A 10 -7.77 -1.18 -1.97
N TYR A 11 -8.44 -1.57 -0.88
CA TYR A 11 -9.68 -0.93 -0.44
C TYR A 11 -9.52 0.59 -0.23
N LEU A 12 -8.43 1.00 0.44
CA LEU A 12 -8.16 2.41 0.69
C LEU A 12 -7.80 3.18 -0.60
N SER A 13 -7.16 2.51 -1.56
CA SER A 13 -6.86 3.08 -2.88
C SER A 13 -8.15 3.40 -3.64
N GLU A 14 -9.07 2.43 -3.72
CA GLU A 14 -10.39 2.63 -4.36
C GLU A 14 -11.18 3.74 -3.67
N LYS A 15 -11.14 3.78 -2.34
CA LYS A 15 -11.87 4.79 -1.57
C LYS A 15 -11.31 6.20 -1.78
N SER A 16 -9.99 6.32 -1.91
CA SER A 16 -9.29 7.59 -2.16
C SER A 16 -9.58 8.12 -3.58
N LEU A 17 -9.67 7.24 -4.58
CA LEU A 17 -10.05 7.62 -5.95
C LEU A 17 -11.49 8.15 -6.07
N ASN A 18 -12.35 7.75 -5.14
CA ASN A 18 -13.76 8.15 -5.11
C ASN A 18 -14.04 9.30 -4.11
N ASP A 19 -13.02 10.02 -3.63
CA ASP A 19 -13.10 11.13 -2.65
C ASP A 19 -13.84 10.77 -1.34
N ASN A 20 -13.91 9.48 -1.01
CA ASN A 20 -14.68 8.97 0.12
C ASN A 20 -13.82 8.62 1.34
N ALA A 21 -12.50 8.78 1.25
CA ALA A 21 -11.57 8.47 2.33
C ALA A 21 -11.57 9.59 3.38
N ASN A 22 -11.71 9.23 4.66
CA ASN A 22 -11.55 10.21 5.74
C ASN A 22 -10.08 10.37 6.15
N LEU A 23 -9.78 11.41 6.94
CA LEU A 23 -8.41 11.72 7.38
C LEU A 23 -7.68 10.55 8.06
N ARG A 24 -8.39 9.71 8.83
CA ARG A 24 -7.79 8.54 9.48
C ARG A 24 -7.41 7.48 8.45
N GLU A 25 -8.28 7.26 7.47
CA GLU A 25 -8.07 6.33 6.37
C GLU A 25 -6.95 6.78 5.43
N MET A 26 -6.80 8.09 5.20
CA MET A 26 -5.68 8.63 4.42
C MET A 26 -4.33 8.39 5.13
N LYS A 27 -4.28 8.59 6.46
CA LYS A 27 -3.07 8.27 7.24
C LYS A 27 -2.74 6.78 7.22
N GLU A 28 -3.75 5.93 7.30
CA GLU A 28 -3.59 4.47 7.19
C GLU A 28 -3.08 4.08 5.79
N PHE A 29 -3.63 4.71 4.74
CA PHE A 29 -3.20 4.53 3.36
C PHE A 29 -1.72 4.89 3.19
N GLU A 30 -1.28 6.05 3.69
CA GLU A 30 0.13 6.48 3.63
C GLU A 30 1.07 5.45 4.28
N GLN A 31 0.68 4.91 5.44
CA GLN A 31 1.47 3.90 6.16
C GLN A 31 1.57 2.59 5.37
N LEU A 32 0.45 2.09 4.86
CA LEU A 32 0.40 0.85 4.07
C LEU A 32 1.12 1.00 2.73
N HIS A 33 1.03 2.17 2.09
CA HIS A 33 1.71 2.48 0.84
C HIS A 33 3.24 2.54 1.03
N SER A 34 3.74 3.15 2.10
CA SER A 34 5.18 3.13 2.43
C SER A 34 5.66 1.69 2.65
N LYS A 35 4.90 0.91 3.43
CA LYS A 35 5.20 -0.50 3.70
C LYS A 35 5.23 -1.35 2.43
N TRP A 36 4.34 -1.07 1.47
CA TRP A 36 4.34 -1.73 0.17
C TRP A 36 5.59 -1.39 -0.66
N ASN A 37 5.95 -0.10 -0.75
CA ASN A 37 7.16 0.35 -1.47
C ASN A 37 8.47 -0.23 -0.89
N GLU A 38 8.52 -0.41 0.43
CA GLU A 38 9.67 -0.97 1.13
C GLU A 38 9.70 -2.51 1.10
N SER A 39 8.61 -3.18 0.67
CA SER A 39 8.56 -4.64 0.67
C SER A 39 9.45 -5.24 -0.44
N GLU A 40 10.59 -5.81 -0.04
CA GLU A 40 11.60 -6.40 -0.93
C GLU A 40 11.07 -7.52 -1.84
N GLU A 41 9.99 -8.21 -1.46
CA GLU A 41 9.34 -9.26 -2.27
C GLU A 41 8.88 -8.78 -3.67
N PHE A 42 8.64 -7.48 -3.85
CA PHE A 42 8.27 -6.88 -5.14
C PHE A 42 9.38 -6.01 -5.75
N ASN A 43 10.45 -5.74 -5.02
CA ASN A 43 11.65 -5.06 -5.53
C ASN A 43 12.57 -6.08 -6.23
N LEU A 44 12.09 -6.69 -7.32
CA LEU A 44 12.83 -7.64 -8.17
C LEU A 44 13.94 -6.97 -9.01
N PHE A 45 14.76 -6.12 -8.39
CA PHE A 45 16.05 -5.72 -8.96
C PHE A 45 17.17 -6.44 -8.21
N VAL A 46 17.29 -7.74 -8.48
CA VAL A 46 18.57 -8.43 -8.28
C VAL A 46 19.40 -8.14 -9.52
N PRO A 47 20.49 -7.36 -9.45
CA PRO A 47 21.41 -7.26 -10.58
C PRO A 47 22.02 -8.66 -10.75
N PHE A 48 21.83 -9.28 -11.92
CA PHE A 48 22.59 -10.47 -12.28
C PHE A 48 24.06 -10.06 -12.40
N SER A 49 24.86 -10.35 -11.37
CA SER A 49 26.32 -10.28 -11.38
C SER A 49 26.92 -11.58 -11.89
#